data_AF-W1YHD7-F1
#
_entry.id   AF-W1YHD7-F1
#
_cell.length_a   1.000
_cell.length_b   1.000
_cell.length_c   1.000
_cell.angle_alpha   90.00
_cell.angle_beta   90.00
_cell.angle_gamma   90.00
#
_symmetry.space_group_name_H-M   'P 1'
#
loop_
_entity.id
_entity.type
_entity.pdbx_description
1 polymer ?
#
loop_
_entity_poly.entity_id
_entity_poly.type
_entity_poly.pdbx_seq_one_letter_code
_entity_poly.pdbx_strand_id
1 'polypeptide(L)'
;GYASVSGRNLKPEEGWNYELGYKHITNKDSWKVALFYMDFKNFFSWKPDSNGKNTIRVNGGRYRNVGIEAQYGRKLTDHLKMTVGASYSNPKQREIDKTYWKQANPKLQFTGGIHYNSSTWTAGTS
;
A
#
# COMPACT_ATOMS: atom_id res chain seq x y z
N GLY A 1 -2.00 -24.35 -23.56
CA GLY A 1 -2.58 -23.08 -24.04
C GLY A 1 -3.43 -22.49 -22.95
N TYR A 2 -3.46 -21.16 -22.81
CA TYR A 2 -4.32 -20.47 -21.86
C TYR A 2 -5.71 -20.29 -22.48
N ALA A 3 -6.77 -20.73 -21.80
CA ALA A 3 -8.14 -20.57 -22.27
C ALA A 3 -8.70 -19.21 -21.83
N SER A 4 -9.47 -18.54 -22.71
CA SER A 4 -10.21 -17.34 -22.32
C SER A 4 -11.27 -17.73 -21.28
N VAL A 5 -11.09 -17.25 -20.05
CA VAL A 5 -12.12 -17.37 -19.02
C VAL A 5 -13.02 -16.15 -19.12
N SER A 6 -14.26 -16.34 -19.59
CA SER A 6 -15.32 -15.38 -19.33
C SER A 6 -15.44 -15.18 -17.82
N GLY A 7 -15.92 -14.03 -17.36
CA GLY A 7 -15.90 -13.61 -15.93
C GLY A 7 -16.44 -14.61 -14.90
N ARG A 8 -17.05 -15.72 -15.33
CA ARG A 8 -17.52 -16.86 -14.53
C ARG A 8 -16.43 -17.75 -13.90
N ASN A 9 -15.18 -17.74 -14.39
CA ASN A 9 -14.10 -18.62 -13.90
C ASN A 9 -12.93 -17.87 -13.21
N LEU A 10 -13.06 -16.57 -12.99
CA LEU A 10 -12.09 -15.82 -12.18
C LEU A 10 -12.39 -16.09 -10.70
N LYS A 11 -11.43 -16.69 -9.99
CA LYS A 11 -11.53 -16.77 -8.52
C LYS A 11 -11.48 -15.35 -7.94
N PRO A 12 -12.19 -15.05 -6.85
CA PRO A 12 -12.01 -13.78 -6.16
C PRO A 12 -10.55 -13.55 -5.76
N GLU A 13 -10.12 -12.29 -5.79
CA GLU A 13 -8.90 -11.86 -5.08
C GLU A 13 -9.12 -12.11 -3.58
N GLU A 14 -8.20 -12.84 -2.95
CA GLU A 14 -8.29 -13.21 -1.54
C GLU A 14 -6.95 -12.95 -0.87
N GLY A 15 -6.96 -12.54 0.40
CA GLY A 15 -5.72 -12.29 1.11
C GLY A 15 -5.93 -12.02 2.58
N TRP A 16 -4.84 -12.11 3.31
CA TRP A 16 -4.77 -11.79 4.73
C TRP A 16 -3.97 -10.51 4.92
N ASN A 17 -4.52 -9.61 5.72
CA ASN A 17 -3.82 -8.44 6.24
C ASN A 17 -3.83 -8.52 7.77
N TYR A 18 -2.65 -8.42 8.36
CA TYR A 18 -2.47 -8.29 9.80
C TYR A 18 -1.73 -6.98 10.07
N GLU A 19 -2.26 -6.17 10.98
CA GLU A 19 -1.66 -4.91 11.38
C GLU A 19 -1.59 -4.83 12.91
N LEU A 20 -0.47 -4.34 13.42
CA LEU A 20 -0.27 -4.03 14.82
C LEU A 20 0.25 -2.61 14.94
N GLY A 21 -0.52 -1.74 15.59
CA GLY A 21 -0.22 -0.32 15.71
C GLY A 21 -0.21 0.17 17.15
N TYR A 22 0.66 1.15 17.41
CA TYR A 22 0.68 1.94 18.64
C TYR A 22 0.55 3.43 18.31
N LYS A 23 -0.29 4.13 19.08
CA LYS A 23 -0.48 5.57 18.96
C LYS A 23 -0.36 6.22 20.33
N HIS A 24 0.45 7.25 20.42
CA HIS A 24 0.57 8.09 21.61
C HIS A 24 0.33 9.54 21.22
N ILE A 25 -0.72 10.15 21.75
CA ILE A 25 -1.14 11.50 21.39
C ILE A 25 -1.28 12.33 22.66
N THR A 26 -0.62 13.48 22.66
CA THR A 26 -0.71 14.51 23.69
C THR A 26 -1.25 15.81 23.07
N ASN A 27 -1.37 16.86 23.87
CA ASN A 27 -1.80 18.16 23.38
C ASN A 27 -0.83 18.77 22.34
N LYS A 28 0.46 18.45 22.43
CA LYS A 28 1.52 19.01 21.57
C LYS A 28 2.06 18.00 20.56
N ASP A 29 2.17 16.74 20.93
CA ASP A 29 2.89 15.74 20.16
C ASP A 29 2.01 14.54 19.83
N SER A 30 2.27 13.92 18.69
CA SER A 30 1.58 12.71 18.25
C SER A 30 2.58 11.76 17.62
N TRP A 31 2.60 10.54 18.12
CA TRP A 31 3.41 9.44 17.62
C TRP A 31 2.49 8.33 17.16
N LYS A 32 2.75 7.79 15.98
CA LYS A 32 2.08 6.60 15.46
C LYS A 32 3.14 5.69 14.88
N VAL A 33 3.10 4.41 15.24
CA VAL A 33 3.96 3.38 14.67
C VAL A 33 3.08 2.18 14.37
N ALA A 34 3.23 1.58 13.19
CA ALA A 34 2.50 0.37 12.83
C ALA A 34 3.41 -0.62 12.10
N LEU A 35 3.20 -1.90 12.39
CA LEU A 35 3.73 -3.04 11.66
C LEU A 35 2.60 -3.65 10.87
N PHE A 36 2.87 -4.03 9.62
CA PHE A 36 1.88 -4.68 8.78
C PHE A 36 2.47 -5.88 8.06
N TYR A 37 1.61 -6.86 7.82
CA TYR A 37 1.88 -8.03 6.99
C TYR A 37 0.68 -8.27 6.07
N MET A 38 0.97 -8.46 4.79
CA MET A 38 0.00 -8.70 3.72
C MET A 38 0.44 -9.93 2.91
N ASP A 39 -0.47 -10.89 2.71
CA ASP A 39 -0.33 -11.97 1.74
C ASP A 39 -1.63 -12.12 0.95
N PHE A 40 -1.59 -11.69 -0.31
CA PHE A 40 -2.70 -11.73 -1.25
C PHE A 40 -2.41 -12.74 -2.37
N LYS A 41 -3.47 -13.41 -2.79
CA LYS A 41 -3.51 -14.39 -3.87
C LYS A 41 -4.52 -13.95 -4.91
N ASN A 42 -4.44 -14.58 -6.07
CA ASN A 42 -5.38 -14.39 -7.17
C ASN A 42 -5.37 -12.97 -7.76
N PHE A 43 -4.26 -12.22 -7.65
CA PHE A 43 -4.16 -10.90 -8.29
C PHE A 43 -4.38 -11.00 -9.80
N PHE A 44 -5.18 -10.10 -10.35
CA PHE A 44 -5.45 -10.06 -11.78
C PHE A 44 -4.21 -9.65 -12.58
N SER A 45 -3.91 -10.40 -13.64
CA SER A 45 -2.83 -10.07 -14.59
C SER A 45 -3.36 -10.15 -16.02
N TRP A 46 -2.81 -9.32 -16.91
CA TRP A 46 -3.12 -9.33 -18.33
C TRP A 46 -2.10 -10.24 -19.03
N LYS A 47 -2.58 -11.26 -19.75
CA LYS A 47 -1.75 -12.15 -20.57
C LYS A 47 -2.28 -12.23 -21.99
N PRO A 48 -1.43 -12.42 -23.00
CA PRO A 48 -1.91 -12.70 -24.34
C PRO A 48 -2.71 -14.00 -24.35
N ASP A 49 -3.81 -14.01 -25.12
CA ASP A 49 -4.57 -15.18 -25.53
C ASP A 49 -3.65 -16.19 -26.25
N SER A 50 -4.05 -17.44 -26.33
CA SER A 50 -3.32 -18.53 -26.99
C SER A 50 -2.98 -18.25 -28.46
N ASN A 51 -3.64 -17.28 -29.10
CA ASN A 51 -3.38 -16.79 -30.46
C ASN A 51 -2.52 -15.51 -30.52
N GLY A 52 -2.08 -14.95 -29.38
CA GLY A 52 -1.21 -13.77 -29.29
C GLY A 52 -1.85 -12.43 -29.70
N LYS A 53 -3.09 -12.43 -30.20
CA LYS A 53 -3.76 -11.24 -30.76
C LYS A 53 -4.50 -10.39 -29.72
N ASN A 54 -5.01 -10.99 -28.65
CA ASN A 54 -5.82 -10.32 -27.62
C ASN A 54 -5.20 -10.52 -26.24
N THR A 55 -5.47 -9.62 -25.28
CA THR A 55 -5.12 -9.81 -23.88
C THR A 55 -6.31 -10.34 -23.09
N ILE A 56 -6.13 -11.47 -22.42
CA ILE A 56 -7.10 -12.04 -21.47
C ILE A 56 -6.68 -11.72 -20.04
N ARG A 57 -7.67 -11.50 -19.18
CA ARG A 57 -7.47 -11.32 -17.74
C ARG A 57 -7.37 -12.69 -17.10
N VAL A 58 -6.23 -12.97 -16.49
CA VAL A 58 -5.95 -14.25 -15.83
C VAL A 58 -5.77 -14.04 -14.34
N ASN A 59 -6.08 -15.10 -13.58
CA ASN A 59 -6.13 -15.07 -12.14
C ASN A 59 -5.03 -15.93 -11.53
N GLY A 60 -4.24 -15.37 -10.61
CA GLY A 60 -3.24 -16.16 -9.87
C GLY A 60 -1.93 -15.45 -9.53
N GLY A 61 -1.85 -14.12 -9.74
CA GLY A 61 -0.75 -13.36 -9.19
C GLY A 61 -0.73 -13.48 -7.67
N ARG A 62 0.46 -13.44 -7.06
CA ARG A 62 0.62 -13.31 -5.61
C ARG A 62 1.24 -11.97 -5.28
N TYR A 63 0.80 -11.37 -4.19
CA TYR A 63 1.37 -10.15 -3.64
C TYR A 63 1.66 -10.34 -2.17
N ARG A 64 2.86 -9.96 -1.75
CA ARG A 64 3.29 -10.00 -0.35
C ARG A 64 3.92 -8.70 0.01
N ASN A 65 3.57 -8.19 1.18
CA ASN A 65 4.23 -7.01 1.72
C ASN A 65 4.33 -7.13 3.23
N VAL A 66 5.49 -6.77 3.75
CA VAL A 66 5.73 -6.64 5.18
C VAL A 66 6.45 -5.33 5.37
N GLY A 67 6.06 -4.58 6.39
CA GLY A 67 6.66 -3.29 6.62
C GLY A 67 6.34 -2.71 7.98
N ILE A 68 7.02 -1.60 8.22
CA ILE A 68 6.85 -0.74 9.37
C ILE A 68 6.65 0.69 8.86
N GLU A 69 5.76 1.41 9.49
CA GLU A 69 5.59 2.83 9.29
C GLU A 69 5.61 3.56 10.62
N ALA A 70 6.19 4.75 10.60
CA ALA A 70 6.22 5.65 11.74
C ALA A 70 5.87 7.07 11.28
N GLN A 71 5.05 7.75 12.08
CA GLN A 71 4.69 9.13 11.88
C GLN A 71 4.84 9.89 13.20
N TYR A 72 5.46 11.05 13.12
CA TYR A 72 5.53 12.03 14.17
C TYR A 72 4.82 13.30 13.74
N GLY A 73 4.00 13.87 14.61
CA GLY A 73 3.38 15.16 14.40
C GLY A 73 3.52 16.03 15.63
N ARG A 74 3.77 17.33 15.42
CA ARG A 74 3.95 18.32 16.48
C ARG A 74 3.14 19.57 16.19
N LYS A 75 2.40 20.05 17.18
CA LYS A 75 1.82 21.41 17.18
C LYS A 75 2.94 22.39 17.51
N LEU A 76 3.28 23.22 16.53
CA LEU A 76 4.26 24.29 16.68
C LEU A 76 3.62 25.51 17.35
N THR A 77 2.35 25.77 17.02
CA THR A 77 1.48 26.78 17.64
C THR A 77 0.05 26.23 17.73
N ASP A 78 -0.89 27.01 18.25
CA ASP A 78 -2.32 26.64 18.28
C ASP A 78 -2.93 26.50 16.87
N HIS A 79 -2.31 27.15 15.88
CA HIS A 79 -2.77 27.14 14.49
C HIS A 79 -1.86 26.34 13.55
N LEU A 80 -0.61 26.06 13.93
CA LEU A 80 0.39 25.44 13.05
C LEU A 80 0.80 24.05 13.54
N LYS A 81 0.68 23.06 12.67
CA LYS A 81 1.11 21.68 12.94
C LYS A 81 2.06 21.19 11.85
N MET A 82 3.13 20.53 12.26
CA MET A 82 4.04 19.79 11.38
C MET A 82 3.81 18.29 11.53
N THR A 83 3.99 17.56 10.45
CA THR A 83 4.02 16.09 10.43
C THR A 83 5.19 15.60 9.59
N VAL A 84 5.90 14.59 10.07
CA VAL A 84 6.91 13.86 9.30
C VAL A 84 6.64 12.37 9.48
N GLY A 85 6.88 11.60 8.43
CA GLY A 85 6.67 10.16 8.46
C GLY A 85 7.65 9.44 7.56
N ALA A 86 7.93 8.20 7.92
CA ALA A 86 8.75 7.30 7.13
C ALA A 86 8.14 5.90 7.15
N SER A 87 8.25 5.19 6.05
CA SER A 87 7.88 3.79 5.98
C SER A 87 8.97 2.98 5.29
N TYR A 88 9.19 1.78 5.84
CA TYR A 88 10.02 0.76 5.22
C TYR A 88 9.17 -0.48 4.98
N SER A 89 9.16 -0.97 3.75
CA SER A 89 8.37 -2.13 3.35
C SER A 89 9.08 -2.96 2.30
N ASN A 90 8.65 -4.21 2.12
CA ASN A 90 9.19 -5.12 1.13
C ASN A 90 8.09 -5.66 0.21
N PRO A 91 7.45 -4.80 -0.59
CA PRO A 91 6.35 -5.17 -1.48
C PRO A 91 6.88 -6.00 -2.65
N LYS A 92 6.39 -7.22 -2.75
CA LYS A 92 6.78 -8.20 -3.75
C LYS A 92 5.56 -8.74 -4.47
N GLN A 93 5.66 -8.84 -5.79
CA GLN A 93 4.64 -9.45 -6.63
C GLN A 93 5.25 -10.61 -7.42
N ARG A 94 4.47 -11.68 -7.57
CA ARG A 94 4.80 -12.83 -8.41
C ARG A 94 3.67 -13.06 -9.39
N GLU A 95 4.00 -13.04 -10.68
CA GLU A 95 3.05 -13.39 -11.74
C GLU A 95 2.79 -14.91 -11.77
N ILE A 96 1.69 -15.32 -12.40
CA ILE A 96 1.22 -16.71 -12.44
C ILE A 96 2.25 -17.67 -13.04
N ASP A 97 2.93 -17.22 -14.09
CA ASP A 97 3.88 -17.98 -14.92
C ASP A 97 5.33 -17.83 -14.45
N LYS A 98 5.56 -17.15 -13.33
CA LYS A 98 6.91 -16.88 -12.81
C LYS A 98 7.09 -17.52 -11.44
N THR A 99 8.24 -18.16 -11.28
CA THR A 99 8.66 -18.75 -9.99
C THR A 99 9.30 -17.72 -9.06
N TYR A 100 9.75 -16.59 -9.60
CA TYR A 100 10.49 -15.56 -8.87
C TYR A 100 9.64 -14.34 -8.51
N TRP A 101 9.98 -13.70 -7.38
CA TRP A 101 9.33 -12.49 -6.90
C TRP A 101 10.01 -11.24 -7.46
N LYS A 102 9.22 -10.28 -7.94
CA LYS A 102 9.69 -8.95 -8.33
C LYS A 102 9.26 -7.92 -7.29
N GLN A 103 10.08 -6.89 -7.10
CA GLN A 103 9.68 -5.74 -6.29
C GLN A 103 8.55 -4.99 -7.00
N ALA A 104 7.47 -4.71 -6.27
CA ALA A 104 6.27 -4.05 -6.83
C ALA A 104 6.28 -2.53 -6.62
N ASN A 105 6.76 -2.07 -5.46
CA ASN A 105 6.76 -0.65 -5.08
C ASN A 105 8.10 -0.26 -4.40
N PRO A 106 8.39 1.04 -4.22
CA PRO A 106 9.54 1.50 -3.45
C PRO A 106 9.54 0.97 -2.02
N LYS A 107 10.71 0.54 -1.54
CA LYS A 107 10.86 -0.01 -0.19
C LYS A 107 10.86 1.06 0.90
N LEU A 108 11.28 2.27 0.57
CA LEU A 108 11.44 3.36 1.52
C LEU A 108 10.64 4.56 1.01
N GLN A 109 9.83 5.15 1.88
CA GLN A 109 9.07 6.36 1.57
C GLN A 109 9.15 7.32 2.75
N PHE A 110 9.16 8.61 2.42
CA PHE A 110 9.18 9.70 3.39
C PHE A 110 8.04 10.65 3.07
N THR A 111 7.42 11.20 4.11
CA THR A 111 6.35 12.17 4.01
C THR A 111 6.63 13.31 4.96
N GLY A 112 6.24 14.52 4.58
CA GLY A 112 6.51 15.73 5.34
C GLY A 112 5.48 16.77 5.00
N GLY A 113 4.83 17.32 6.02
CA GLY A 113 3.73 18.25 5.83
C GLY A 113 3.66 19.31 6.91
N ILE A 114 3.16 20.48 6.51
CA ILE A 114 2.88 21.60 7.40
C ILE A 114 1.43 22.01 7.14
N HIS A 115 0.67 22.15 8.21
CA HIS A 115 -0.75 22.46 8.17
C HIS A 115 -1.02 23.66 9.07
N TYR A 116 -1.71 24.65 8.51
CA TYR A 116 -2.24 25.81 9.20
C TYR A 116 -3.77 25.70 9.30
N ASN A 117 -4.31 25.95 10.48
CA ASN A 117 -5.74 25.95 10.74
C ASN A 117 -6.11 27.13 11.65
N SER A 118 -7.05 27.96 11.19
CA SER A 118 -7.69 29.03 11.97
C SER A 118 -9.21 28.91 11.90
N SER A 119 -9.94 29.82 12.57
CA SER A 119 -11.41 29.86 12.47
C SER A 119 -11.94 30.20 11.07
N THR A 120 -11.09 30.74 10.18
CA THR A 120 -11.50 31.23 8.86
C THR A 120 -10.77 30.56 7.70
N TRP A 121 -9.57 30.02 7.91
CA TRP A 121 -8.73 29.48 6.85
C TRP A 121 -8.03 28.19 7.25
N THR A 122 -8.04 27.23 6.33
CA THR A 122 -7.22 26.02 6.38
C THR A 122 -6.32 25.97 5.16
N ALA A 123 -5.02 25.76 5.38
CA ALA A 123 -4.05 25.59 4.31
C ALA A 123 -2.98 24.58 4.73
N GLY A 124 -2.39 23.87 3.78
CA GLY A 124 -1.32 22.93 4.12
C GLY A 124 -0.67 22.27 2.91
N THR A 125 0.40 21.55 3.21
CA THR A 125 1.14 20.70 2.27
C THR A 125 1.43 19.36 2.95
N SER A 126 1.63 18.32 2.15
CA SER A 126 1.83 16.93 2.57
C SER A 126 2.69 16.16 1.59
#